data_AF-A0A7S4W981-F1
#
_entry.id   AF-A0A7S4W981-F1
#
_cell.length_a   1.000
_cell.length_b   1.000
_cell.length_c   1.000
_cell.angle_alpha   90.00
_cell.angle_beta   90.00
_cell.angle_gamma   90.00
#
_symmetry.space_group_name_H-M   'P 1'
#
loop_
_entity.id
_entity.type
_entity.pdbx_description
1 polymer ?
#
loop_
_entity_poly.entity_id
_entity_poly.type
_entity_poly.pdbx_seq_one_letter_code
_entity_poly.pdbx_strand_id
1 'polypeptide(L)'
;VGALVEILSNHLRYNPDTSGGNSGSPVIHEETGHAVGVHTHGGCGATGGSNVGTRIDRPDFAAHVDFLTKICTLDSDCSDGFYCNGEETCDSNGQCQFGIPLDCNDGLFCTE
;
A
#
# COMPACT_ATOMS: atom_id res chain seq x y z
N VAL A 1 19.83 -1.03 1.38
CA VAL A 1 19.02 0.02 0.71
C VAL A 1 19.96 1.16 0.35
N GLY A 2 19.80 1.84 -0.78
CA GLY A 2 20.65 2.98 -1.16
C GLY A 2 19.87 4.30 -1.26
N ALA A 3 20.59 5.38 -1.56
CA ALA A 3 20.08 6.75 -1.52
C ALA A 3 18.80 6.98 -2.34
N LEU A 4 17.85 7.72 -1.76
CA LEU A 4 16.64 8.20 -2.45
C LEU A 4 17.04 9.09 -3.64
N VAL A 5 16.53 8.76 -4.82
CA VAL A 5 16.81 9.47 -6.08
C VAL A 5 15.71 10.49 -6.36
N GLU A 6 14.44 10.09 -6.22
CA GLU A 6 13.30 10.94 -6.58
C GLU A 6 12.02 10.50 -5.85
N ILE A 7 11.16 11.47 -5.53
CA ILE A 7 9.79 11.26 -5.03
C ILE A 7 8.81 11.79 -6.06
N LEU A 8 7.95 10.92 -6.60
CA LEU A 8 6.90 11.25 -7.56
C LEU A 8 5.52 10.96 -6.95
N SER A 9 4.44 11.46 -7.56
CA SER A 9 3.09 11.38 -7.00
C SER A 9 2.60 9.95 -6.70
N ASN A 10 3.03 8.96 -7.48
CA ASN A 10 2.60 7.56 -7.36
C ASN A 10 3.70 6.59 -6.97
N HIS A 11 4.97 6.99 -7.00
CA HIS A 11 6.09 6.11 -6.68
C HIS A 11 7.31 6.89 -6.23
N LEU A 12 8.26 6.20 -5.60
CA LEU A 12 9.59 6.71 -5.31
C LEU A 12 10.65 5.92 -6.05
N ARG A 13 11.81 6.55 -6.30
CA ARG A 13 12.97 5.96 -6.97
C ARG A 13 14.18 6.06 -6.07
N TYR A 14 15.04 5.06 -6.08
CA TYR A 14 16.25 5.04 -5.26
C TYR A 14 17.38 4.23 -5.91
N ASN A 15 18.61 4.61 -5.53
CA ASN A 15 19.87 4.03 -6.01
C ASN A 15 20.27 2.81 -5.15
N PRO A 16 21.20 1.96 -5.63
CA PRO A 16 21.08 0.52 -5.42
C PRO A 16 21.60 0.03 -4.07
N ASP A 17 20.93 -1.01 -3.54
CA ASP A 17 21.50 -2.09 -2.72
C ASP A 17 20.59 -3.34 -2.77
N THR A 18 19.92 -3.58 -3.90
CA THR A 18 19.07 -4.78 -4.04
C THR A 18 19.10 -5.30 -5.47
N SER A 19 19.68 -6.48 -5.63
CA SER A 19 19.48 -7.36 -6.79
C SER A 19 18.08 -7.98 -6.72
N GLY A 20 17.53 -8.40 -7.86
CA GLY A 20 16.16 -8.91 -7.97
C GLY A 20 15.78 -9.93 -6.88
N GLY A 21 14.61 -9.72 -6.26
CA GLY A 21 14.08 -10.56 -5.18
C GLY A 21 13.67 -9.80 -3.91
N ASN A 22 13.72 -8.48 -3.89
CA ASN A 22 13.45 -7.65 -2.70
C ASN A 22 12.08 -6.95 -2.71
N SER A 23 11.14 -7.35 -3.58
CA SER A 23 9.78 -6.79 -3.58
C SER A 23 9.11 -7.04 -2.24
N GLY A 24 8.61 -5.98 -1.61
CA GLY A 24 8.09 -5.98 -0.23
C GLY A 24 9.06 -5.46 0.83
N SER A 25 10.34 -5.24 0.52
CA SER A 25 11.30 -4.67 1.48
C SER A 25 11.03 -3.18 1.75
N PRO A 26 11.24 -2.68 2.99
CA PRO A 26 11.11 -1.27 3.28
C PRO A 26 12.24 -0.47 2.61
N VAL A 27 11.87 0.68 2.06
CA VAL A 27 12.81 1.70 1.55
C VAL A 27 13.10 2.66 2.68
N ILE A 28 14.32 2.59 3.20
CA ILE A 28 14.78 3.41 4.32
C ILE A 28 15.44 4.68 3.81
N HIS A 29 15.05 5.83 4.37
CA HIS A 29 15.74 7.09 4.17
C HIS A 29 16.98 7.13 5.08
N GLU A 30 18.18 7.16 4.50
CA GLU A 30 19.44 6.93 5.23
C GLU A 30 19.72 7.99 6.31
N GLU A 31 19.34 9.25 6.09
CA GLU A 31 19.59 10.33 7.06
C GLU A 31 18.66 10.25 8.27
N THR A 32 17.41 9.84 8.08
CA THR A 32 16.40 9.81 9.16
C THR A 32 16.18 8.42 9.76
N GLY A 33 16.62 7.36 9.07
CA GLY A 33 16.37 5.97 9.44
C GLY A 33 14.91 5.51 9.27
N HIS A 34 14.03 6.36 8.74
CA HIS A 34 12.61 6.04 8.57
C HIS A 34 12.33 5.27 7.29
N ALA A 35 11.37 4.34 7.34
CA ALA A 35 10.80 3.75 6.14
C ALA A 35 9.93 4.78 5.41
N VAL A 36 10.24 5.05 4.14
CA VAL A 36 9.55 6.02 3.28
C VAL A 36 8.78 5.36 2.13
N GLY A 37 8.95 4.05 1.95
CA GLY A 37 8.21 3.30 0.94
C GLY A 37 8.45 1.80 1.01
N VAL A 38 7.85 1.09 0.08
CA VAL A 38 7.95 -0.37 -0.10
C VAL A 38 8.52 -0.62 -1.50
N HIS A 39 9.59 -1.40 -1.62
CA HIS A 39 10.11 -1.80 -2.92
C HIS A 39 9.06 -2.60 -3.67
N THR A 40 8.75 -2.22 -4.91
CA THR A 40 7.78 -2.95 -5.73
C THR A 40 8.40 -3.50 -7.00
N HIS A 41 9.28 -2.75 -7.66
CA HIS A 41 9.85 -3.13 -8.95
C HIS A 41 11.36 -2.86 -9.02
N GLY A 42 12.09 -3.87 -9.49
CA GLY A 42 13.50 -3.72 -9.86
C GLY A 42 13.64 -2.97 -11.18
N GLY A 43 14.64 -2.09 -11.27
CA GLY A 43 14.97 -1.36 -12.51
C GLY A 43 16.47 -1.19 -12.74
N CYS A 44 17.28 -1.81 -11.87
CA CYS A 44 18.74 -1.77 -11.94
C CYS A 44 19.26 -2.91 -12.83
N GLY A 45 20.03 -2.55 -13.87
CA GLY A 45 20.80 -3.48 -14.69
C GLY A 45 22.31 -3.26 -14.57
N ALA A 46 23.10 -4.05 -15.31
CA ALA A 46 24.57 -3.95 -15.31
C ALA A 46 25.12 -2.58 -15.73
N THR A 47 24.32 -1.76 -16.40
CA THR A 47 24.66 -0.41 -16.85
C THR A 47 24.11 0.69 -15.94
N GLY A 48 23.62 0.32 -14.75
CA GLY A 48 22.94 1.23 -13.82
C GLY A 48 21.41 1.15 -13.92
N GLY A 49 20.74 2.05 -13.22
CA GLY A 49 19.28 2.12 -13.11
C GLY A 49 18.84 2.52 -11.70
N SER A 50 17.53 2.61 -11.51
CA SER A 50 16.95 2.86 -10.19
C SER A 50 15.85 1.87 -9.93
N ASN A 51 15.72 1.50 -8.67
CA ASN A 51 14.62 0.69 -8.19
C ASN A 51 13.41 1.59 -7.92
N VAL A 52 12.21 1.03 -8.06
CA VAL A 52 10.95 1.74 -7.88
C VAL A 52 10.19 1.13 -6.70
N GLY A 53 9.53 1.98 -5.92
CA GLY A 53 8.71 1.57 -4.78
C GLY A 53 7.42 2.38 -4.65
N THR A 54 6.46 1.82 -3.92
CA THR A 54 5.25 2.52 -3.48
C THR A 54 5.60 3.38 -2.28
N ARG A 55 5.20 4.66 -2.28
CA ARG A 55 5.44 5.53 -1.13
C ARG A 55 4.49 5.19 0.01
N ILE A 56 5.01 5.23 1.24
CA ILE A 56 4.21 4.94 2.44
C ILE A 56 3.25 6.09 2.80
N ASP A 57 3.53 7.31 2.34
CA ASP A 57 2.75 8.51 2.62
C ASP A 57 1.59 8.73 1.65
N ARG A 58 1.32 7.76 0.75
CA ARG A 58 0.14 7.87 -0.10
C ARG A 58 -1.12 7.67 0.74
N PRO A 59 -2.17 8.49 0.55
CA PRO A 59 -3.37 8.42 1.38
C PRO A 59 -4.11 7.08 1.24
N ASP A 60 -4.10 6.46 0.07
CA ASP A 60 -4.65 5.12 -0.16
C ASP A 60 -3.85 4.03 0.57
N PHE A 61 -2.52 4.12 0.57
CA PHE A 61 -1.67 3.19 1.30
C PHE A 61 -1.87 3.34 2.82
N ALA A 62 -1.90 4.57 3.32
CA ALA A 62 -2.16 4.86 4.73
C ALA A 62 -3.54 4.35 5.16
N ALA A 63 -4.59 4.64 4.39
CA ALA A 63 -5.94 4.16 4.67
C ALA A 63 -6.02 2.63 4.71
N HIS A 64 -5.31 1.95 3.80
CA HIS A 64 -5.28 0.49 3.77
C HIS A 64 -4.54 -0.10 4.98
N VAL A 65 -3.42 0.50 5.40
CA VAL A 65 -2.70 0.09 6.62
C VAL A 65 -3.57 0.34 7.86
N ASP A 66 -4.23 1.50 7.93
CA ASP A 66 -5.14 1.83 9.04
C ASP A 66 -6.28 0.82 9.12
N PHE A 67 -6.86 0.42 7.98
CA PHE A 67 -7.87 -0.64 7.92
C PHE A 67 -7.35 -1.98 8.45
N LEU A 68 -6.20 -2.45 7.95
CA LEU A 68 -5.60 -3.73 8.33
C LEU A 68 -5.15 -3.79 9.79
N THR A 69 -4.86 -2.64 10.41
CA THR A 69 -4.41 -2.53 11.80
C THR A 69 -5.52 -2.10 12.75
N LYS A 70 -6.74 -1.85 12.23
CA LYS A 70 -7.90 -1.45 13.00
C LYS A 70 -8.37 -2.60 13.88
N ILE A 71 -8.51 -2.30 15.17
CA ILE A 71 -9.21 -3.19 16.12
C ILE A 71 -10.69 -2.80 16.12
N CYS A 72 -11.55 -3.80 16.04
CA CYS A 72 -12.99 -3.62 15.99
C CYS A 72 -13.71 -4.48 17.03
N THR A 73 -14.95 -4.09 17.33
CA THR A 73 -15.88 -4.89 18.15
C THR A 73 -17.20 -5.15 17.44
N LEU A 74 -17.52 -4.35 16.42
CA LEU A 74 -18.72 -4.42 15.60
C LEU A 74 -18.36 -4.12 14.14
N ASP A 75 -19.16 -4.58 13.19
CA ASP A 75 -18.95 -4.33 11.75
C ASP A 75 -18.91 -2.83 11.42
N SER A 76 -19.72 -2.02 12.11
CA SER A 76 -19.72 -0.55 11.94
C SER A 76 -18.39 0.10 12.28
N ASP A 77 -17.56 -0.54 13.11
CA ASP A 77 -16.22 -0.05 13.41
C ASP A 77 -15.30 -0.20 12.19
N CYS A 78 -15.58 -1.11 11.27
CA CYS A 78 -14.74 -1.41 10.12
C CYS A 78 -15.03 -0.58 8.87
N SER A 79 -16.19 0.08 8.82
CA SER A 79 -16.58 0.86 7.65
C SER A 79 -15.53 1.92 7.29
N ASP A 80 -15.04 1.86 6.06
CA ASP A 80 -14.12 2.82 5.46
C ASP A 80 -14.83 3.92 4.65
N GLY A 81 -16.16 3.80 4.50
CA GLY A 81 -17.03 4.71 3.76
C GLY A 81 -17.06 4.46 2.25
N PHE A 82 -16.33 3.47 1.73
CA PHE A 82 -16.28 3.10 0.32
C PHE A 82 -17.22 1.93 0.01
N TYR A 83 -18.53 2.19 0.03
CA TYR A 83 -19.59 1.20 -0.22
C TYR A 83 -19.32 0.20 -1.38
N CYS A 84 -18.66 0.62 -2.44
CA CYS A 84 -18.41 -0.21 -3.62
C CYS A 84 -17.32 -1.28 -3.46
N ASN A 85 -16.45 -1.19 -2.44
CA ASN A 85 -15.51 -2.26 -2.14
C ASN A 85 -16.14 -3.36 -1.25
N GLY A 86 -17.42 -3.22 -0.91
CA GLY A 86 -18.21 -4.17 -0.13
C GLY A 86 -18.36 -3.76 1.33
N GLU A 87 -19.37 -4.32 2.01
CA GLU A 87 -19.57 -4.10 3.44
C GLU A 87 -18.50 -4.85 4.25
N GLU A 88 -17.77 -4.12 5.08
CA GLU A 88 -16.67 -4.64 5.87
C GLU A 88 -17.16 -5.18 7.21
N THR A 89 -16.57 -6.29 7.64
CA THR A 89 -17.02 -7.02 8.84
C THR A 89 -15.91 -7.14 9.86
N CYS A 90 -16.30 -7.17 11.14
CA CYS A 90 -15.40 -7.43 12.24
C CYS A 90 -15.37 -8.93 12.53
N ASP A 91 -14.20 -9.56 12.38
CA ASP A 91 -14.07 -10.99 12.64
C ASP A 91 -14.05 -11.33 14.14
N SER A 92 -14.06 -12.63 14.45
CA SER A 92 -14.01 -13.13 15.83
C SER A 92 -12.72 -12.79 16.59
N ASN A 93 -11.67 -12.36 15.88
CA ASN A 93 -10.39 -11.96 16.46
C ASN A 93 -10.33 -10.44 16.71
N GLY A 94 -11.40 -9.69 16.39
CA GLY A 94 -11.46 -8.24 16.53
C GLY A 94 -10.69 -7.51 15.43
N GLN A 95 -10.57 -8.10 14.24
CA GLN A 95 -9.90 -7.51 13.07
C GLN A 95 -10.89 -7.24 11.94
N CYS A 96 -10.71 -6.10 11.28
CA CYS A 96 -11.53 -5.72 10.13
C CYS A 96 -11.18 -6.55 8.90
N GLN A 97 -12.22 -7.09 8.26
CA GLN A 97 -12.13 -7.86 7.03
C GLN A 97 -12.76 -7.08 5.90
N PHE A 98 -12.08 -7.05 4.75
CA PHE A 98 -12.61 -6.41 3.54
C PHE A 98 -13.94 -7.04 3.14
N GLY A 99 -14.85 -6.18 2.69
CA GLY A 99 -16.08 -6.63 2.05
C GLY A 99 -15.82 -7.37 0.75
N ILE A 100 -16.85 -8.04 0.26
CA ILE A 100 -16.86 -8.57 -1.10
C ILE A 100 -17.28 -7.41 -2.00
N PRO A 101 -16.43 -6.97 -2.96
CA PRO A 101 -16.81 -5.93 -3.89
C PRO A 101 -18.12 -6.28 -4.58
N LEU A 102 -19.08 -5.36 -4.58
CA LEU A 102 -20.32 -5.53 -5.34
C LEU A 102 -19.97 -5.61 -6.82
N ASP A 103 -20.66 -6.47 -7.57
CA ASP A 103 -20.40 -6.64 -9.00
C ASP A 103 -20.74 -5.34 -9.75
N CYS A 104 -19.72 -4.67 -10.27
CA CYS A 104 -19.79 -3.42 -11.02
C CYS A 104 -20.55 -3.52 -12.37
N ASN A 105 -21.31 -4.61 -12.63
CA ASN A 105 -22.12 -4.79 -13.82
C ASN A 105 -23.63 -4.92 -13.53
N ASP A 106 -24.06 -4.70 -12.30
CA ASP A 106 -25.48 -4.81 -11.91
C ASP A 106 -26.32 -3.55 -12.21
N GLY A 107 -25.68 -2.49 -12.71
CA GLY A 107 -26.33 -1.23 -13.06
C GLY A 107 -26.75 -0.37 -11.86
N LEU A 108 -26.20 -0.64 -10.67
CA LEU A 108 -26.35 0.20 -9.48
C LEU A 108 -25.12 1.10 -9.24
N PHE A 109 -25.20 1.97 -8.21
CA PHE A 109 -24.33 3.10 -7.86
C PHE A 109 -22.79 2.85 -7.83
N CYS A 110 -22.33 1.61 -8.03
CA CYS A 110 -20.94 1.20 -8.12
C CYS A 110 -20.46 0.90 -9.55
N THR A 111 -21.22 1.32 -10.55
CA THR A 111 -20.92 1.20 -11.98
C THR A 111 -20.58 2.56 -12.62
N GLU A 112 -19.53 3.25 -12.19
CA GLU A 112 -18.94 4.36 -12.96
C GLU A 112 -17.41 4.33 -12.92
#